data_AF-A0A2E8EFP7-F1
#
_entry.id   AF-A0A2E8EFP7-F1
#
_cell.length_a   1.000
_cell.length_b   1.000
_cell.length_c   1.000
_cell.angle_alpha   90.00
_cell.angle_beta   90.00
_cell.angle_gamma   90.00
#
_symmetry.space_group_name_H-M   'P 1'
#
loop_
_entity.id
_entity.type
_entity.pdbx_description
1 polymer ?
#
loop_
_entity_poly.entity_id
_entity_poly.type
_entity_poly.pdbx_seq_one_letter_code
_entity_poly.pdbx_strand_id
1 'polypeptide(L)' 'MPKNTYKMYEIKDGKIERKTPFCSRCGKGYFMADHGDRISCGHCGFSIPKTRQK' A
#
# COMPACT_ATOMS: atom_id res chain seq x y z
N MET A 1 -1.82 17.87 -4.23
CA MET A 1 -0.74 17.33 -3.35
C MET A 1 -1.36 16.35 -2.36
N PRO A 2 -0.98 15.07 -2.36
CA PRO A 2 -1.49 14.12 -1.38
C PRO A 2 -0.90 14.44 0.00
N LYS A 3 -1.70 15.08 0.85
CA LYS A 3 -1.36 15.38 2.25
C LYS A 3 -1.43 14.07 3.06
N ASN A 4 -0.37 13.76 3.83
CA ASN A 4 -0.27 12.68 4.83
C ASN A 4 0.22 11.29 4.36
N THR A 5 1.30 11.22 3.61
CA THR A 5 2.01 9.96 3.29
C THR A 5 2.56 9.21 4.51
N TYR A 6 2.82 9.90 5.63
CA TYR A 6 3.33 9.28 6.87
C TYR A 6 2.32 8.33 7.55
N LYS A 7 1.01 8.49 7.31
CA LYS A 7 -0.03 7.62 7.88
C LYS A 7 -0.01 6.18 7.35
N MET A 8 0.68 5.96 6.23
CA MET A 8 0.79 4.63 5.58
C MET A 8 1.91 3.78 6.17
N TYR A 9 2.72 4.36 7.06
CA TYR A 9 3.80 3.70 7.76
C TYR A 9 3.40 3.56 9.23
N GLU A 10 3.40 2.33 9.72
CA GLU A 10 3.18 2.03 11.15
C GLU A 10 4.53 1.61 11.74
N ILE A 11 4.88 2.17 12.89
CA ILE A 11 6.08 1.77 13.62
C ILE A 11 5.63 0.72 14.63
N LYS A 12 6.01 -0.54 14.41
CA LYS A 12 5.87 -1.60 15.40
C LYS A 12 7.25 -2.00 15.88
N ASP A 13 7.47 -1.89 17.18
CA ASP A 13 8.71 -2.32 17.86
C ASP A 13 10.00 -1.79 17.20
N GLY A 14 10.01 -0.52 16.81
CA GLY A 14 11.17 0.14 16.17
C GLY A 14 11.40 -0.23 14.70
N LYS A 15 10.54 -1.09 14.11
CA LYS A 15 10.55 -1.41 12.69
C LYS A 15 9.42 -0.69 11.97
N ILE A 16 9.76 -0.11 10.83
CA ILE A 16 8.79 0.55 9.94
C ILE A 16 8.09 -0.53 9.13
N GLU A 17 6.88 -0.90 9.55
CA GLU A 17 6.01 -1.80 8.79
C GLU A 17 5.07 -0.99 7.90
N ARG A 18 5.04 -1.37 6.62
CA ARG A 18 4.16 -0.73 5.63
C ARG A 18 2.82 -1.44 5.62
N LYS A 19 1.72 -0.70 5.67
CA LYS A 19 0.37 -1.28 5.64
C LYS A 19 -0.01 -1.93 4.31
N THR A 20 0.61 -1.49 3.21
CA THR A 20 0.26 -1.92 1.85
C THR A 20 1.52 -2.30 1.05
N PRO A 21 1.44 -3.36 0.22
CA PRO A 21 2.53 -3.76 -0.67
C PRO A 21 2.78 -2.67 -1.74
N PHE A 22 3.96 -2.74 -2.34
CA PHE A 22 4.27 -1.93 -3.53
C PHE A 22 3.61 -2.51 -4.77
N CYS A 23 3.29 -1.64 -5.72
CA CYS A 23 2.89 -2.10 -7.05
C CYS A 23 4.08 -2.76 -7.75
N SER A 24 3.96 -4.04 -8.12
CA SER A 24 4.98 -4.77 -8.90
C SER A 24 5.28 -4.14 -10.26
N ARG A 25 4.32 -3.41 -10.83
CA ARG A 25 4.45 -2.73 -12.12
C ARG A 25 5.06 -1.35 -12.04
N CYS A 26 4.74 -0.58 -10.99
CA CYS A 26 5.21 0.81 -10.86
C CYS A 26 6.50 0.93 -10.04
N GLY A 27 6.83 -0.10 -9.26
CA GLY A 27 8.03 -0.14 -8.45
C GLY A 27 7.91 0.57 -7.09
N LYS A 28 9.07 0.71 -6.44
CA LYS A 28 9.19 1.25 -5.08
C LYS A 28 8.87 2.75 -5.09
N GLY A 29 7.86 3.15 -4.32
CA GLY A 29 7.44 4.55 -4.17
C GLY A 29 5.96 4.77 -4.48
N TYR A 30 5.32 3.84 -5.19
CA TYR A 30 3.89 3.88 -5.43
C TYR A 30 3.12 3.18 -4.33
N PHE A 31 2.33 3.95 -3.59
CA PHE A 31 1.41 3.44 -2.59
C PHE A 31 0.18 2.87 -3.29
N MET A 32 -0.17 1.65 -2.91
CA MET A 32 -1.46 1.10 -3.31
C MET A 32 -2.49 1.49 -2.23
N ALA A 33 -3.66 1.94 -2.67
CA ALA A 33 -4.78 2.28 -1.82
C ALA A 33 -5.51 0.99 -1.40
N ASP A 34 -5.81 0.88 -0.13
CA ASP A 34 -6.54 -0.24 0.44
C ASP A 34 -8.03 0.10 0.52
N HIS A 35 -8.85 -0.66 -0.19
CA HIS A 35 -10.31 -0.51 -0.23
C HIS A 35 -11.04 -1.57 0.61
N GLY A 36 -10.31 -2.40 1.36
CA GLY A 36 -10.88 -3.47 2.20
C GLY A 36 -11.01 -4.80 1.46
N ASP A 37 -11.66 -4.80 0.29
CA ASP A 37 -11.82 -5.96 -0.60
C ASP A 37 -10.62 -6.15 -1.56
N ARG A 38 -10.02 -5.03 -1.96
CA ARG A 38 -8.92 -4.97 -2.93
C ARG A 38 -7.93 -3.88 -2.58
N ILE A 39 -6.71 -4.06 -3.07
CA ILE A 39 -5.63 -3.08 -2.99
C ILE A 39 -5.37 -2.57 -4.41
N SER A 40 -5.51 -1.27 -4.65
CA SER A 40 -5.44 -0.67 -5.99
C SER A 40 -4.31 0.34 -6.11
N CYS A 41 -3.52 0.27 -7.17
CA CYS A 41 -2.48 1.24 -7.46
C CYS A 41 -3.08 2.50 -8.10
N GLY A 42 -2.91 3.65 -7.45
CA GLY A 42 -3.39 4.94 -7.97
C GLY A 42 -2.63 5.49 -9.19
N HIS A 43 -1.54 4.84 -9.61
CA HIS A 43 -0.75 5.28 -10.78
C HIS A 43 -1.07 4.48 -12.05
N CYS A 44 -1.10 3.15 -11.98
CA CYS A 44 -1.33 2.29 -13.14
C CYS A 44 -2.71 1.60 -13.15
N GLY A 45 -3.55 1.85 -12.14
CA GLY A 45 -4.87 1.21 -12.01
C GLY A 45 -4.83 -0.28 -11.64
N PHE A 46 -3.65 -0.85 -11.35
CA PHE A 46 -3.53 -2.26 -11.01
C PHE A 46 -4.15 -2.57 -9.64
N SER A 47 -5.19 -3.39 -9.63
CA SER A 47 -5.85 -3.85 -8.41
C SER A 47 -5.59 -5.32 -8.13
N ILE A 48 -5.19 -5.65 -6.92
CA ILE A 48 -5.07 -7.02 -6.42
C ILE A 48 -6.16 -7.28 -5.36
N PRO A 49 -6.86 -8.42 -5.40
CA PRO A 49 -7.78 -8.78 -4.33
C PRO A 49 -6.99 -9.01 -3.04
N LYS A 50 -7.55 -8.58 -1.92
CA LYS A 50 -6.92 -8.72 -0.61
C LYS A 50 -7.21 -10.12 -0.06
N THR A 51 -6.77 -11.16 -0.76
CA THR A 51 -6.85 -12.53 -0.25
C THR A 51 -5.93 -12.62 0.96
N ARG A 52 -6.53 -12.59 2.15
CA ARG A 52 -5.94 -12.85 3.47
C ARG A 52 -4.67 -13.70 3.34
N GLN A 53 -3.50 -13.06 3.45
CA GLN A 53 -2.30 -13.79 3.82
C GLN A 53 -2.56 -14.27 5.25
N LYS A 54 -2.78 -15.58 5.39
CA LYS A 54 -2.67 -16.28 6.67
C LYS A 54 -1.23 -16.26 7.12
#